data_AF-A0A662QSJ7-F1
#
_entry.id   AF-A0A662QSJ7-F1
#
_cell.length_a   1.000
_cell.length_b   1.000
_cell.length_c   1.000
_cell.angle_alpha   90.00
_cell.angle_beta   90.00
_cell.angle_gamma   90.00
#
_symmetry.space_group_name_H-M   'P 1'
#
loop_
_entity.id
_entity.type
_entity.pdbx_description
1 polymer ?
#
loop_
_entity_poly.entity_id
_entity_poly.type
_entity_poly.pdbx_seq_one_letter_code
_entity_poly.pdbx_strand_id
1 'polypeptide(L)'
;MADEIISFDNGINEESILGYLVGMTFREIKVKKETFEQISEQSSLPDEFKPHFPRPLFVFQIAARKLEEIRTEEFIDPATGAKIFLDVEYFVDVIDSKTRQLSRKIRINPKSANLSEDLLKTLGVYAKVEQKEPEKMALFIFESEKSTKIHKIELFKEDVLNIREQTDEKYQQLLRNFKELTGCYTERYIKDAWHRLCNACAGIPFLLAPGVVRFFPKEYKNLIFEFVKLYNNIYGNYGISRVIPIISSQKLKEYLKQDVEAEIQKRVDRFFESVANKIEKADDPEKIKEELLKKKDDFEKQLYNSLIKQYNELLKIHLDVKLEKLPMPTSVRLQKAREFLLKVK
;
A
#
# COMPACT_ATOMS: atom_id res chain seq x y z
N MET A 1 4.94 10.20 36.82
CA MET A 1 6.40 10.00 36.92
C MET A 1 7.02 11.00 35.98
N ALA A 2 7.97 11.80 36.46
CA ALA A 2 8.55 12.90 35.72
C ALA A 2 9.26 12.36 34.47
N ASP A 3 8.83 12.80 33.29
CA ASP A 3 9.50 12.55 32.03
C ASP A 3 10.80 13.36 32.04
N GLU A 4 11.94 12.70 32.29
CA GLU A 4 13.25 13.28 32.01
C GLU A 4 13.37 13.52 30.50
N ILE A 5 13.06 14.74 30.09
CA ILE A 5 13.46 15.26 28.79
C ILE A 5 14.98 15.44 28.85
N ILE A 6 15.73 14.47 28.34
CA ILE A 6 17.17 14.61 28.14
C ILE A 6 17.36 15.64 27.01
N SER A 7 17.68 16.86 27.41
CA SER A 7 18.19 17.94 26.55
C SER A 7 19.55 17.53 26.01
N PHE A 8 19.70 17.44 24.68
CA PHE A 8 20.96 17.10 24.02
C PHE A 8 21.61 18.35 23.42
N ASP A 9 22.42 19.03 24.23
CA ASP A 9 23.48 19.89 23.73
C ASP A 9 24.76 19.58 24.52
N ASN A 10 25.80 19.16 23.78
CA ASN A 10 27.17 18.86 24.22
C ASN A 10 27.38 17.64 25.15
N GLY A 11 27.77 16.49 24.60
CA GLY A 11 28.44 15.44 25.40
C GLY A 11 28.32 13.98 24.96
N ILE A 12 27.51 13.62 23.95
CA ILE A 12 27.44 12.22 23.51
C ILE A 12 28.68 11.87 22.69
N ASN A 13 29.52 10.96 23.19
CA ASN A 13 30.57 10.35 22.39
C ASN A 13 29.93 9.57 21.23
N GLU A 14 30.17 9.99 19.98
CA GLU A 14 29.60 9.34 18.79
C GLU A 14 29.95 7.85 18.70
N GLU A 15 31.07 7.42 19.28
CA GLU A 15 31.46 6.01 19.33
C GLU A 15 30.50 5.16 20.17
N SER A 16 29.87 5.77 21.19
CA SER A 16 28.92 5.12 22.10
C SER A 16 27.51 4.97 21.51
N ILE A 17 27.23 5.67 20.41
CA ILE A 17 25.94 5.59 19.71
C ILE A 17 25.87 4.23 19.03
N LEU A 18 24.79 3.48 19.31
CA LEU A 18 24.45 2.22 18.66
C LEU A 18 23.65 2.47 17.38
N GLY A 19 22.79 3.49 17.38
CA GLY A 19 21.94 3.83 16.26
C GLY A 19 20.98 4.97 16.59
N TYR A 20 19.92 5.09 15.81
CA TYR A 20 18.95 6.18 15.91
C TYR A 20 17.53 5.64 15.93
N LEU A 21 16.72 6.07 16.90
CA LEU A 21 15.27 5.92 16.82
C LEU A 21 14.70 7.07 16.00
N VAL A 22 13.94 6.73 14.97
CA VAL A 22 13.32 7.71 14.07
C VAL A 22 11.82 7.50 14.09
N GLY A 23 11.09 8.51 14.55
CA GLY A 23 9.63 8.56 14.51
C GLY A 23 9.17 9.63 13.55
N MET A 24 8.26 9.29 12.61
CA MET A 24 7.78 10.22 11.60
C MET A 24 6.28 10.04 11.35
N THR A 25 5.47 11.06 11.66
CA THR A 25 4.02 10.98 11.40
C THR A 25 3.69 11.43 10.00
N PHE A 26 3.20 10.54 9.17
CA PHE A 26 2.72 10.91 7.85
C PHE A 26 1.26 11.38 7.94
N ARG A 27 0.94 12.47 7.25
CA ARG A 27 -0.39 13.07 7.17
C ARG A 27 -0.72 13.35 5.71
N GLU A 28 -2.00 13.36 5.36
CA GLU A 28 -2.39 13.67 3.99
C GLU A 28 -1.97 15.11 3.65
N ILE A 29 -1.15 15.24 2.62
CA ILE A 29 -0.67 16.51 2.06
C ILE A 29 -0.75 16.47 0.55
N LYS A 30 -0.89 17.65 -0.07
CA LYS A 30 -0.78 17.85 -1.52
C LYS A 30 0.20 18.96 -1.78
N VAL A 31 1.33 18.63 -2.40
CA VAL A 31 2.37 19.60 -2.79
C VAL A 31 2.36 19.71 -4.31
N LYS A 32 2.37 20.94 -4.85
CA LYS A 32 2.42 21.13 -6.31
C LYS A 32 3.67 20.48 -6.89
N LYS A 33 3.54 19.94 -8.11
CA LYS A 33 4.63 19.23 -8.79
C LYS A 33 5.94 20.01 -8.83
N GLU A 34 5.89 21.25 -9.32
CA GLU A 34 7.06 22.14 -9.44
C GLU A 34 7.76 22.35 -8.10
N THR A 35 6.99 22.60 -7.03
CA THR A 35 7.53 22.79 -5.68
C THR A 35 8.19 21.53 -5.16
N PHE A 36 7.57 20.35 -5.38
CA PHE A 36 8.16 19.09 -4.98
C PHE A 36 9.46 18.79 -5.74
N GLU A 37 9.48 19.01 -7.05
CA GLU A 37 10.68 18.80 -7.89
C GLU A 37 11.85 19.65 -7.39
N GLN A 38 11.61 20.93 -7.08
CA GLN A 38 12.62 21.82 -6.47
C GLN A 38 13.13 21.29 -5.12
N ILE A 39 12.24 20.88 -4.21
CA ILE A 39 12.62 20.33 -2.91
C ILE A 39 13.45 19.04 -3.06
N SER A 40 13.07 18.18 -4.02
CA SER A 40 13.72 16.90 -4.29
C SER A 40 15.10 17.07 -4.94
N GLU A 41 15.28 18.05 -5.82
CA GLU A 41 16.56 18.40 -6.44
C GLU A 41 17.56 18.95 -5.42
N GLN A 42 17.09 19.72 -4.45
CA GLN A 42 17.92 20.28 -3.37
C GLN A 42 18.32 19.24 -2.31
N SER A 43 17.77 18.03 -2.36
CA SER A 43 18.10 16.96 -1.43
C SER A 43 19.39 16.24 -1.84
N SER A 44 20.30 16.07 -0.88
CA SER A 44 21.53 15.27 -1.02
C SER A 44 21.28 13.76 -0.93
N LEU A 45 20.03 13.34 -0.77
CA LEU A 45 19.65 11.94 -0.69
C LEU A 45 19.92 11.24 -2.04
N PRO A 46 20.44 10.01 -2.09
CA PRO A 46 20.54 9.25 -3.33
C PRO A 46 19.18 9.07 -4.02
N ASP A 47 19.15 9.12 -5.36
CA ASP A 47 17.92 9.09 -6.14
C ASP A 47 17.03 7.88 -5.81
N GLU A 48 17.60 6.70 -5.53
CA GLU A 48 16.85 5.50 -5.16
C GLU A 48 15.95 5.66 -3.92
N PHE A 49 16.32 6.56 -3.01
CA PHE A 49 15.58 6.88 -1.79
C PHE A 49 14.74 8.14 -1.90
N LYS A 50 14.90 8.92 -2.98
CA LYS A 50 14.02 10.06 -3.24
C LYS A 50 12.60 9.57 -3.54
N PRO A 51 11.58 10.33 -3.12
CA PRO A 51 10.23 10.09 -3.59
C PRO A 51 10.15 10.49 -5.06
N HIS A 52 9.43 9.70 -5.85
CA HIS A 52 9.26 9.96 -7.27
C HIS A 52 7.80 10.24 -7.57
N PHE A 53 7.56 11.10 -8.56
CA PHE A 53 6.24 11.13 -9.18
C PHE A 53 5.94 9.76 -9.76
N PRO A 54 4.73 9.23 -9.49
CA PRO A 54 4.30 7.99 -10.12
C PRO A 54 4.27 8.15 -11.64
N ARG A 55 4.50 7.04 -12.34
CA ARG A 55 4.28 7.00 -13.78
C ARG A 55 2.82 7.32 -14.08
N PRO A 56 2.51 8.02 -15.18
CA PRO A 56 1.14 8.35 -15.57
C PRO A 56 0.20 7.14 -15.57
N LEU A 57 0.68 5.98 -16.03
CA LEU A 57 -0.12 4.75 -16.00
C LEU A 57 -0.56 4.39 -14.58
N PHE A 58 0.33 4.44 -13.60
CA PHE A 58 -0.01 4.15 -12.20
C PHE A 58 -0.99 5.17 -11.64
N VAL A 59 -0.85 6.45 -12.01
CA VAL A 59 -1.80 7.50 -11.63
C VAL A 59 -3.20 7.23 -12.19
N PHE A 60 -3.29 6.82 -13.45
CA PHE A 60 -4.55 6.42 -14.07
C PHE A 60 -5.22 5.29 -13.28
N GLN A 61 -4.46 4.27 -12.89
CA GLN A 61 -4.99 3.14 -12.12
C GLN A 61 -5.54 3.57 -10.75
N ILE A 62 -4.86 4.51 -10.07
CA ILE A 62 -5.35 5.08 -8.81
C ILE A 62 -6.59 5.94 -9.04
N ALA A 63 -6.56 6.80 -10.07
CA ALA A 63 -7.66 7.70 -10.39
C ALA A 63 -8.95 6.94 -10.73
N ALA A 64 -8.82 5.79 -11.40
CA ALA A 64 -9.93 4.88 -11.69
C ALA A 64 -10.46 4.23 -10.41
N ARG A 65 -9.59 3.71 -9.54
CA ARG A 65 -10.02 3.15 -8.23
C ARG A 65 -10.75 4.18 -7.34
N LYS A 66 -10.41 5.46 -7.45
CA LYS A 66 -11.11 6.54 -6.73
C LYS A 66 -12.56 6.76 -7.19
N LEU A 67 -13.03 6.09 -8.26
CA LEU A 67 -14.42 6.14 -8.70
C LEU A 67 -15.32 5.16 -7.93
N GLU A 68 -14.73 4.19 -7.23
CA GLU A 68 -15.43 3.18 -6.45
C GLU A 68 -16.15 3.86 -5.27
N GLU A 69 -17.47 3.76 -5.22
CA GLU A 69 -18.29 4.32 -4.15
C GLU A 69 -19.67 3.67 -4.11
N ILE A 70 -20.35 3.77 -2.97
CA ILE A 70 -21.76 3.44 -2.83
C ILE A 70 -22.50 4.74 -2.52
N ARG A 71 -23.49 5.09 -3.34
CA ARG A 71 -24.33 6.27 -3.12
C ARG A 71 -25.79 5.96 -3.38
N THR A 72 -26.67 6.59 -2.61
CA THR A 72 -28.11 6.54 -2.87
C THR A 72 -28.45 7.59 -3.91
N GLU A 73 -29.04 7.17 -5.01
CA GLU A 73 -29.45 8.03 -6.13
C GLU A 73 -30.96 8.07 -6.26
N GLU A 74 -31.47 9.23 -6.66
CA GLU A 74 -32.88 9.43 -6.98
C GLU A 74 -33.08 9.22 -8.49
N PHE A 75 -34.01 8.35 -8.84
CA PHE A 75 -34.45 8.11 -10.21
C PHE A 75 -35.95 8.35 -10.32
N ILE A 76 -36.44 8.39 -11.55
CA ILE A 76 -37.87 8.39 -11.86
C ILE A 76 -38.20 7.01 -12.41
N ASP A 77 -39.18 6.33 -11.81
CA ASP A 77 -39.72 5.10 -12.38
C ASP A 77 -40.39 5.44 -13.72
N PRO A 78 -39.91 4.88 -14.85
CA PRO A 78 -40.40 5.26 -16.17
C PRO A 78 -41.86 4.85 -16.41
N ALA A 79 -42.38 3.86 -15.69
CA ALA A 79 -43.75 3.38 -15.84
C ALA A 79 -44.75 4.18 -14.99
N THR A 80 -44.34 4.63 -13.80
CA THR A 80 -45.25 5.29 -12.83
C THR A 80 -45.00 6.78 -12.68
N GLY A 81 -43.85 7.29 -13.12
CA GLY A 81 -43.39 8.66 -12.88
C GLY A 81 -43.02 8.95 -11.42
N ALA A 82 -43.06 7.94 -10.53
CA ALA A 82 -42.75 8.11 -9.12
C ALA A 82 -41.24 8.27 -8.90
N LYS A 83 -40.88 9.09 -7.91
CA LYS A 83 -39.49 9.18 -7.45
C LYS A 83 -39.12 7.91 -6.67
N ILE A 84 -37.99 7.34 -7.03
CA ILE A 84 -37.45 6.13 -6.40
C ILE A 84 -36.01 6.40 -5.98
N PHE A 85 -35.60 5.77 -4.88
CA PHE A 85 -34.25 5.80 -4.37
C PHE A 85 -33.60 4.43 -4.57
N LEU A 86 -32.45 4.40 -5.22
CA LEU A 86 -31.68 3.18 -5.45
C LEU A 86 -30.28 3.37 -4.89
N ASP A 87 -29.78 2.38 -4.17
CA ASP A 87 -28.38 2.36 -3.72
C ASP A 87 -27.53 1.81 -4.88
N VAL A 88 -26.66 2.64 -5.42
CA VAL A 88 -25.81 2.33 -6.57
C VAL A 88 -24.38 2.14 -6.08
N GLU A 89 -23.88 0.93 -6.26
CA GLU A 89 -22.49 0.57 -6.01
C GLU A 89 -21.71 0.67 -7.32
N TYR A 90 -20.84 1.67 -7.43
CA TYR A 90 -19.88 1.80 -8.53
C TYR A 90 -18.61 1.07 -8.16
N PHE A 91 -18.09 0.28 -9.09
CA PHE A 91 -16.83 -0.40 -8.90
C PHE A 91 -16.03 -0.49 -10.20
N VAL A 92 -14.72 -0.68 -10.07
CA VAL A 92 -13.79 -0.65 -11.19
C VAL A 92 -13.01 -1.96 -11.31
N ASP A 93 -13.26 -2.70 -12.38
CA ASP A 93 -12.56 -3.94 -12.66
C ASP A 93 -11.26 -3.71 -13.45
N VAL A 94 -10.27 -4.55 -13.16
CA VAL A 94 -8.99 -4.57 -13.88
C VAL A 94 -9.09 -5.55 -15.05
N ILE A 95 -9.13 -5.03 -16.28
CA ILE A 95 -9.08 -5.85 -17.50
C ILE A 95 -7.64 -6.20 -17.85
N ASP A 96 -6.78 -5.17 -17.93
CA ASP A 96 -5.35 -5.31 -18.17
C ASP A 96 -4.55 -4.17 -17.51
N SER A 97 -3.27 -3.99 -17.85
CA SER A 97 -2.45 -2.93 -17.26
C SER A 97 -2.92 -1.49 -17.58
N LYS A 98 -3.53 -1.26 -18.76
CA LYS A 98 -3.94 0.04 -19.31
C LYS A 98 -5.45 0.22 -19.40
N THR A 99 -6.23 -0.84 -19.21
CA THR A 99 -7.69 -0.83 -19.36
C THR A 99 -8.39 -1.07 -18.03
N ARG A 100 -9.39 -0.24 -17.72
CA ARG A 100 -10.27 -0.37 -16.55
C ARG A 100 -11.70 -0.40 -17.01
N GLN A 101 -12.54 -1.24 -16.41
CA GLN A 101 -13.98 -1.27 -16.69
C GLN A 101 -14.72 -0.64 -15.52
N LEU A 102 -15.53 0.38 -15.79
CA LEU A 102 -16.51 0.89 -14.83
C LEU A 102 -17.77 0.05 -14.93
N SER A 103 -18.24 -0.42 -13.78
CA SER A 103 -19.49 -1.16 -13.63
C SER A 103 -20.31 -0.53 -12.51
N ARG A 104 -21.63 -0.68 -12.55
CA ARG A 104 -22.51 -0.37 -11.41
C ARG A 104 -23.37 -1.57 -11.05
N LYS A 105 -23.71 -1.68 -9.76
CA LYS A 105 -24.67 -2.65 -9.25
C LYS A 105 -25.71 -1.92 -8.42
N ILE A 106 -26.97 -2.18 -8.70
CA ILE A 106 -28.08 -1.45 -8.11
C ILE A 106 -28.77 -2.30 -7.05
N ARG A 107 -29.10 -1.67 -5.92
CA ARG A 107 -29.90 -2.21 -4.83
C ARG A 107 -31.12 -1.33 -4.61
N ILE A 108 -32.25 -1.96 -4.33
CA ILE A 108 -33.48 -1.24 -3.97
C ILE A 108 -33.28 -0.67 -2.58
N ASN A 109 -33.31 0.66 -2.46
CA ASN A 109 -33.24 1.30 -1.15
C ASN A 109 -34.56 1.02 -0.39
N PRO A 110 -34.52 0.70 0.92
CA PRO A 110 -35.74 0.49 1.72
C PRO A 110 -36.73 1.67 1.74
N LYS A 111 -36.26 2.89 1.41
CA LYS A 111 -37.11 4.09 1.28
C LYS A 111 -38.01 4.07 0.04
N SER A 112 -37.73 3.21 -0.93
CA SER A 112 -38.53 3.06 -2.14
C SER A 112 -39.66 2.07 -1.90
N ALA A 113 -40.90 2.56 -1.90
CA ALA A 113 -42.10 1.74 -1.86
C ALA A 113 -42.69 1.58 -3.28
N ASN A 114 -43.18 0.38 -3.60
CA ASN A 114 -43.95 0.08 -4.82
C ASN A 114 -43.24 0.42 -6.15
N LEU A 115 -42.13 -0.26 -6.44
CA LEU A 115 -41.49 -0.22 -7.76
C LEU A 115 -42.38 -0.90 -8.81
N SER A 116 -42.46 -0.36 -10.02
CA SER A 116 -43.18 -1.01 -11.12
C SER A 116 -42.55 -2.36 -11.50
N GLU A 117 -43.39 -3.30 -11.95
CA GLU A 117 -42.89 -4.59 -12.46
C GLU A 117 -41.94 -4.41 -13.66
N ASP A 118 -42.17 -3.37 -14.48
CA ASP A 118 -41.35 -3.06 -15.64
C ASP A 118 -39.96 -2.58 -15.21
N LEU A 119 -39.86 -1.77 -14.16
CA LEU A 119 -38.59 -1.37 -13.58
C LEU A 119 -37.85 -2.54 -12.92
N LEU A 120 -38.55 -3.43 -12.21
CA LEU A 120 -37.95 -4.63 -11.62
C LEU A 120 -37.38 -5.56 -12.69
N LYS A 121 -38.10 -5.74 -13.81
CA LYS A 121 -37.61 -6.49 -14.99
C LYS A 121 -36.39 -5.81 -15.61
N THR A 122 -36.45 -4.50 -15.78
CA THR A 122 -35.36 -3.68 -16.35
C THR A 122 -34.09 -3.80 -15.52
N LEU A 123 -34.20 -3.78 -14.20
CA LEU A 123 -33.09 -3.98 -13.28
C LEU A 123 -32.60 -5.43 -13.23
N GLY A 124 -33.32 -6.40 -13.81
CA GLY A 124 -32.99 -7.83 -13.68
C GLY A 124 -33.15 -8.36 -12.26
N VAL A 125 -34.03 -7.73 -11.47
CA VAL A 125 -34.25 -8.02 -10.05
C VAL A 125 -35.41 -9.02 -9.92
N TYR A 126 -35.08 -10.31 -10.05
CA TYR A 126 -36.05 -11.39 -9.91
C TYR A 126 -36.01 -11.93 -8.46
N ALA A 127 -36.89 -11.38 -7.61
CA ALA A 127 -37.18 -11.79 -6.22
C ALA A 127 -36.20 -11.40 -5.09
N LYS A 128 -35.18 -10.56 -5.31
CA LYS A 128 -34.24 -10.10 -4.25
C LYS A 128 -34.10 -8.58 -4.23
N VAL A 129 -33.56 -7.99 -3.17
CA VAL A 129 -33.40 -6.53 -3.00
C VAL A 129 -32.29 -5.94 -3.91
N GLU A 130 -31.64 -6.76 -4.75
CA GLU A 130 -30.40 -6.42 -5.47
C GLU A 130 -30.36 -7.03 -6.89
N GLN A 131 -29.70 -6.33 -7.83
CA GLN A 131 -29.41 -6.84 -9.18
C GLN A 131 -28.56 -8.12 -9.16
N LYS A 132 -28.89 -9.08 -10.03
CA LYS A 132 -28.15 -10.34 -10.14
C LYS A 132 -26.77 -10.16 -10.77
N GLU A 133 -26.68 -9.39 -11.85
CA GLU A 133 -25.44 -9.11 -12.57
C GLU A 133 -25.21 -7.60 -12.64
N PRO A 134 -23.97 -7.13 -12.44
CA PRO A 134 -23.66 -5.71 -12.59
C PRO A 134 -23.77 -5.22 -14.03
N GLU A 135 -24.19 -3.98 -14.18
CA GLU A 135 -24.25 -3.29 -15.47
C GLU A 135 -22.86 -2.75 -15.83
N LYS A 136 -22.35 -3.15 -16.99
CA LYS A 136 -21.09 -2.64 -17.53
C LYS A 136 -21.33 -1.28 -18.18
N MET A 137 -20.68 -0.25 -17.66
CA MET A 137 -20.90 1.13 -18.08
C MET A 137 -19.93 1.54 -19.19
N ALA A 138 -18.63 1.45 -18.93
CA ALA A 138 -17.61 1.88 -19.88
C ALA A 138 -16.26 1.20 -19.67
N LEU A 139 -15.44 1.19 -20.72
CA LEU A 139 -14.00 0.98 -20.66
C LEU A 139 -13.29 2.33 -20.65
N PHE A 140 -12.36 2.47 -19.71
CA PHE A 140 -11.37 3.54 -19.71
C PHE A 140 -10.03 2.97 -20.18
N ILE A 141 -9.47 3.53 -21.25
CA ILE A 141 -8.24 3.05 -21.89
C ILE A 141 -7.16 4.13 -21.81
N PHE A 142 -6.06 3.82 -21.14
CA PHE A 142 -4.88 4.67 -21.11
C PHE A 142 -4.00 4.42 -22.34
N GLU A 143 -3.89 5.41 -23.23
CA GLU A 143 -3.25 5.26 -24.53
C GLU A 143 -1.75 4.92 -24.41
N SER A 144 -0.99 5.82 -23.78
CA SER A 144 0.42 5.63 -23.53
C SER A 144 0.96 6.60 -22.50
N GLU A 145 2.10 6.25 -21.90
CA GLU A 145 2.81 7.13 -20.96
C GLU A 145 3.22 8.46 -21.61
N LYS A 146 3.36 8.52 -22.95
CA LYS A 146 3.72 9.73 -23.69
C LYS A 146 2.51 10.63 -23.99
N SER A 147 1.33 10.06 -24.22
CA SER A 147 0.11 10.80 -24.60
C SER A 147 -0.65 11.32 -23.37
N THR A 148 -0.60 10.61 -22.24
CA THR A 148 -1.38 10.88 -21.01
C THR A 148 -2.91 10.96 -21.21
N LYS A 149 -3.40 10.63 -22.41
CA LYS A 149 -4.83 10.60 -22.74
C LYS A 149 -5.49 9.33 -22.21
N ILE A 150 -6.72 9.52 -21.71
CA ILE A 150 -7.61 8.46 -21.26
C ILE A 150 -8.83 8.49 -22.16
N HIS A 151 -9.07 7.40 -22.90
CA HIS A 151 -10.23 7.24 -23.77
C HIS A 151 -11.38 6.57 -23.03
N LYS A 152 -12.62 6.91 -23.38
CA LYS A 152 -13.85 6.26 -22.88
C LYS A 152 -14.53 5.50 -24.03
N ILE A 153 -14.87 4.24 -23.81
CA ILE A 153 -15.73 3.44 -24.70
C ILE A 153 -16.95 2.99 -23.89
N GLU A 154 -18.15 3.37 -24.32
CA GLU A 154 -19.40 2.97 -23.67
C GLU A 154 -19.72 1.49 -23.97
N LEU A 155 -20.23 0.78 -22.97
CA LEU A 155 -20.54 -0.65 -23.06
C LEU A 155 -22.04 -0.97 -23.04
N PHE A 156 -22.88 0.01 -22.73
CA PHE A 156 -24.34 -0.13 -22.75
C PHE A 156 -24.93 0.23 -24.12
N LYS A 157 -26.06 -0.38 -24.47
CA LYS A 157 -26.79 -0.13 -25.73
C LYS A 157 -27.94 0.85 -25.57
N GLU A 158 -28.58 0.85 -24.40
CA GLU A 158 -29.75 1.65 -24.08
C GLU A 158 -29.47 2.52 -22.85
N ASP A 159 -30.08 3.70 -22.79
CA ASP A 159 -29.90 4.65 -21.69
C ASP A 159 -30.89 4.36 -20.55
N VAL A 160 -30.68 3.24 -19.88
CA VAL A 160 -31.51 2.79 -18.76
C VAL A 160 -31.06 3.46 -17.48
N LEU A 161 -31.99 4.12 -16.77
CA LEU A 161 -31.73 4.79 -15.48
C LEU A 161 -30.51 5.73 -15.57
N ASN A 162 -30.52 6.60 -16.58
CA ASN A 162 -29.49 7.61 -16.86
C ASN A 162 -28.06 7.05 -16.85
N ILE A 163 -27.85 5.79 -17.26
CA ILE A 163 -26.51 5.17 -17.27
C ILE A 163 -25.51 6.00 -18.08
N ARG A 164 -25.96 6.67 -19.15
CA ARG A 164 -25.11 7.55 -19.96
C ARG A 164 -24.60 8.75 -19.17
N GLU A 165 -25.52 9.50 -18.57
CA GLU A 165 -25.20 10.65 -17.71
C GLU A 165 -24.22 10.24 -16.60
N GLN A 166 -24.51 9.12 -15.94
CA GLN A 166 -23.65 8.60 -14.87
C GLN A 166 -22.28 8.16 -15.34
N THR A 167 -22.19 7.60 -16.55
CA THR A 167 -20.91 7.24 -17.17
C THR A 167 -20.09 8.50 -17.47
N ASP A 168 -20.73 9.56 -17.98
CA ASP A 168 -20.08 10.83 -18.29
C ASP A 168 -19.57 11.54 -17.03
N GLU A 169 -20.38 11.60 -15.97
CA GLU A 169 -19.98 12.17 -14.68
C GLU A 169 -18.73 11.46 -14.12
N LYS A 170 -18.73 10.13 -14.12
CA LYS A 170 -17.60 9.31 -13.65
C LYS A 170 -16.37 9.48 -14.52
N TYR A 171 -16.53 9.63 -15.83
CA TYR A 171 -15.42 9.93 -16.72
C TYR A 171 -14.81 11.31 -16.44
N GLN A 172 -15.62 12.34 -16.23
CA GLN A 172 -15.12 13.66 -15.84
C GLN A 172 -14.44 13.64 -14.46
N GLN A 173 -14.97 12.87 -13.51
CA GLN A 173 -14.33 12.64 -12.22
C GLN A 173 -12.97 11.94 -12.37
N LEU A 174 -12.86 10.94 -13.24
CA LEU A 174 -11.60 10.26 -13.56
C LEU A 174 -10.55 11.24 -14.09
N LEU A 175 -10.93 12.08 -15.07
CA LEU A 175 -10.02 13.09 -15.65
C LEU A 175 -9.56 14.10 -14.60
N ARG A 176 -10.46 14.56 -13.72
CA ARG A 176 -10.12 15.44 -12.58
C ARG A 176 -9.16 14.77 -11.61
N ASN A 177 -9.46 13.55 -11.16
CA ASN A 177 -8.61 12.77 -10.27
C ASN A 177 -7.22 12.54 -10.89
N PHE A 178 -7.17 12.20 -12.18
CA PHE A 178 -5.93 11.97 -12.89
C PHE A 178 -5.07 13.23 -12.97
N LYS A 179 -5.67 14.38 -13.35
CA LYS A 179 -4.99 15.68 -13.42
C LYS A 179 -4.46 16.11 -12.06
N GLU A 180 -5.24 15.91 -11.00
CA GLU A 180 -4.84 16.25 -9.64
C GLU A 180 -3.64 15.41 -9.19
N LEU A 181 -3.71 14.08 -9.36
CA LEU A 181 -2.65 13.16 -8.94
C LEU A 181 -1.38 13.25 -9.80
N THR A 182 -1.48 13.70 -11.05
CA THR A 182 -0.31 13.97 -11.90
C THR A 182 0.31 15.35 -11.62
N GLY A 183 -0.50 16.32 -11.18
CA GLY A 183 -0.06 17.68 -10.88
C GLY A 183 0.38 17.91 -9.43
N CYS A 184 0.12 16.95 -8.53
CA CYS A 184 0.45 17.08 -7.10
C CYS A 184 1.13 15.82 -6.55
N TYR A 185 2.14 16.06 -5.74
CA TYR A 185 2.75 15.08 -4.88
C TYR A 185 1.85 14.80 -3.67
N THR A 186 1.68 13.53 -3.31
CA THR A 186 0.87 13.11 -2.16
C THR A 186 1.70 12.38 -1.12
N GLU A 187 1.22 12.34 0.12
CA GLU A 187 1.80 11.59 1.25
C GLU A 187 2.25 10.18 0.88
N ARG A 188 1.48 9.48 0.04
CA ARG A 188 1.75 8.10 -0.36
C ARG A 188 3.16 7.92 -0.90
N TYR A 189 3.64 8.85 -1.71
CA TYR A 189 4.95 8.73 -2.35
C TYR A 189 6.09 8.89 -1.35
N ILE A 190 5.92 9.71 -0.29
CA ILE A 190 6.94 9.84 0.76
C ILE A 190 6.97 8.61 1.64
N LYS A 191 5.81 7.99 1.90
CA LYS A 191 5.70 6.74 2.64
C LYS A 191 6.41 5.62 1.89
N ASP A 192 6.17 5.53 0.58
CA ASP A 192 6.82 4.53 -0.27
C ASP A 192 8.34 4.72 -0.28
N ALA A 193 8.83 5.97 -0.36
CA ALA A 193 10.25 6.29 -0.25
C ALA A 193 10.83 5.94 1.13
N TRP A 194 10.11 6.26 2.20
CA TRP A 194 10.49 5.90 3.57
C TRP A 194 10.59 4.39 3.76
N HIS A 195 9.65 3.62 3.21
CA HIS A 195 9.69 2.16 3.26
C HIS A 195 10.89 1.59 2.50
N ARG A 196 11.26 2.15 1.33
CA ARG A 196 12.48 1.77 0.61
C ARG A 196 13.72 2.03 1.44
N LEU A 197 13.84 3.23 2.03
CA LEU A 197 14.95 3.58 2.91
C LEU A 197 15.04 2.64 4.13
N CYS A 198 13.91 2.36 4.79
CA CYS A 198 13.86 1.42 5.92
C CYS A 198 14.41 0.05 5.54
N ASN A 199 14.07 -0.46 4.36
CA ASN A 199 14.55 -1.77 3.93
C ASN A 199 16.05 -1.76 3.61
N ALA A 200 16.55 -0.71 2.95
CA ALA A 200 17.96 -0.60 2.57
C ALA A 200 18.89 -0.32 3.76
N CYS A 201 18.42 0.46 4.73
CA CYS A 201 19.17 0.84 5.93
C CYS A 201 18.90 -0.08 7.13
N ALA A 202 18.41 -1.30 6.89
CA ALA A 202 18.10 -2.28 7.93
C ALA A 202 17.24 -1.72 9.09
N GLY A 203 16.33 -0.79 8.80
CA GLY A 203 15.48 -0.12 9.79
C GLY A 203 14.37 -1.03 10.28
N ILE A 204 14.39 -1.39 11.56
CA ILE A 204 13.40 -2.30 12.18
C ILE A 204 12.36 -1.51 13.01
N PRO A 205 11.12 -1.98 13.14
CA PRO A 205 10.18 -1.43 14.12
C PRO A 205 10.76 -1.51 15.53
N PHE A 206 10.62 -0.45 16.32
CA PHE A 206 11.03 -0.45 17.72
C PHE A 206 9.82 -0.77 18.61
N LEU A 207 9.72 -1.99 19.13
CA LEU A 207 8.46 -2.49 19.71
C LEU A 207 8.10 -1.81 21.04
N LEU A 208 9.07 -1.23 21.73
CA LEU A 208 8.84 -0.44 22.95
C LEU A 208 8.14 0.91 22.67
N ALA A 209 8.06 1.35 21.40
CA ALA A 209 7.31 2.52 20.99
C ALA A 209 6.36 2.17 19.82
N PRO A 210 5.09 1.81 20.11
CA PRO A 210 4.19 1.31 19.09
C PRO A 210 3.93 2.32 17.96
N GLY A 211 3.89 1.79 16.73
CA GLY A 211 3.12 2.36 15.62
C GLY A 211 3.89 3.15 14.56
N VAL A 212 5.03 3.77 14.86
CA VAL A 212 5.68 4.67 13.87
C VAL A 212 7.20 4.78 14.04
N VAL A 213 7.75 4.31 15.16
CA VAL A 213 9.18 4.46 15.47
C VAL A 213 9.97 3.28 14.93
N ARG A 214 11.09 3.58 14.29
CA ARG A 214 12.04 2.57 13.81
C ARG A 214 13.42 2.82 14.36
N PHE A 215 14.12 1.74 14.71
CA PHE A 215 15.54 1.77 15.00
C PHE A 215 16.33 1.59 13.70
N PHE A 216 17.34 2.44 13.53
CA PHE A 216 18.30 2.34 12.44
C PHE A 216 19.72 2.22 13.00
N PRO A 217 20.55 1.34 12.44
CA PRO A 217 21.97 1.30 12.76
C PRO A 217 22.71 2.63 12.48
N LYS A 218 23.77 2.88 13.25
CA LYS A 218 24.48 4.17 13.23
C LYS A 218 25.16 4.51 11.90
N GLU A 219 25.58 3.51 11.14
CA GLU A 219 26.24 3.67 9.84
C GLU A 219 25.35 4.35 8.79
N TYR A 220 24.03 4.34 8.99
CA TYR A 220 23.07 5.00 8.09
C TYR A 220 22.67 6.42 8.53
N LYS A 221 23.35 7.01 9.53
CA LYS A 221 23.09 8.37 10.06
C LYS A 221 22.81 9.39 8.95
N ASN A 222 23.71 9.51 7.98
CA ASN A 222 23.62 10.53 6.95
C ASN A 222 22.39 10.35 6.06
N LEU A 223 22.08 9.12 5.65
CA LEU A 223 20.90 8.83 4.83
C LEU A 223 19.60 9.14 5.57
N ILE A 224 19.52 8.80 6.86
CA ILE A 224 18.37 9.07 7.72
C ILE A 224 18.17 10.58 7.88
N PHE A 225 19.26 11.31 8.18
CA PHE A 225 19.19 12.74 8.45
C PHE A 225 18.79 13.51 7.18
N GLU A 226 19.34 13.14 6.03
CA GLU A 226 18.94 13.72 4.74
C GLU A 226 17.47 13.38 4.39
N PHE A 227 17.00 12.17 4.69
CA PHE A 227 15.60 11.83 4.49
C PHE A 227 14.67 12.63 5.42
N VAL A 228 15.04 12.80 6.70
CA VAL A 228 14.27 13.60 7.66
C VAL A 228 14.24 15.06 7.25
N LYS A 229 15.35 15.61 6.75
CA LYS A 229 15.42 16.95 6.18
C LYS A 229 14.50 17.10 4.97
N LEU A 230 14.54 16.14 4.03
CA LEU A 230 13.62 16.11 2.89
C LEU A 230 12.16 16.06 3.33
N TYR A 231 11.83 15.20 4.31
CA TYR A 231 10.50 15.13 4.89
C TYR A 231 10.05 16.45 5.51
N ASN A 232 10.91 17.11 6.30
CA ASN A 232 10.59 18.39 6.92
C ASN A 232 10.41 19.49 5.88
N ASN A 233 11.16 19.47 4.76
CA ASN A 233 10.97 20.41 3.67
C ASN A 233 9.63 20.20 2.93
N ILE A 234 9.21 18.94 2.76
CA ILE A 234 7.94 18.59 2.11
C ILE A 234 6.74 18.92 3.00
N TYR A 235 6.82 18.59 4.28
CA TYR A 235 5.71 18.75 5.23
C TYR A 235 5.68 20.12 5.91
N GLY A 236 6.81 20.82 5.99
CA GLY A 236 6.94 22.04 6.77
C GLY A 236 6.41 21.85 8.20
N ASN A 237 5.56 22.78 8.64
CA ASN A 237 4.94 22.76 9.97
C ASN A 237 3.89 21.64 10.16
N TYR A 238 3.49 20.93 9.11
CA TYR A 238 2.54 19.81 9.21
C TYR A 238 3.22 18.50 9.60
N GLY A 239 4.55 18.44 9.49
CA GLY A 239 5.34 17.24 9.74
C GLY A 239 5.79 17.16 11.19
N ILE A 240 5.69 15.97 11.78
CA ILE A 240 6.30 15.69 13.08
C ILE A 240 7.31 14.58 12.85
N SER A 241 8.59 14.94 12.97
CA SER A 241 9.70 14.01 12.94
C SER A 241 10.50 14.13 14.23
N ARG A 242 11.02 13.01 14.72
CA ARG A 242 11.97 12.96 15.84
C ARG A 242 13.06 11.96 15.51
N VAL A 243 14.30 12.35 15.76
CA VAL A 243 15.48 11.50 15.65
C VAL A 243 16.18 11.51 17.00
N ILE A 244 16.28 10.34 17.64
CA ILE A 244 16.83 10.19 18.98
C ILE A 244 18.06 9.28 18.87
N PRO A 245 19.28 9.77 19.17
CA PRO A 245 20.46 8.92 19.23
C PRO A 245 20.33 7.96 20.40
N ILE A 246 20.74 6.71 20.17
CA ILE A 246 20.62 5.66 21.18
C ILE A 246 22.00 5.19 21.60
N ILE A 247 22.29 5.33 22.88
CA ILE A 247 23.55 4.91 23.49
C ILE A 247 23.50 3.40 23.75
N SER A 248 24.59 2.72 23.40
CA SER A 248 24.74 1.28 23.60
C SER A 248 24.65 0.90 25.07
N SER A 249 23.66 0.08 25.44
CA SER A 249 23.57 -0.61 26.73
C SER A 249 23.22 -2.08 26.52
N GLN A 250 23.58 -2.94 27.48
CA GLN A 250 23.30 -4.38 27.37
C GLN A 250 21.78 -4.66 27.28
N LYS A 251 20.98 -4.00 28.13
CA LYS A 251 19.53 -4.12 28.14
C LYS A 251 18.89 -3.72 26.80
N LEU A 252 19.37 -2.64 26.19
CA LEU A 252 18.89 -2.21 24.88
C LEU A 252 19.23 -3.23 23.78
N LYS A 253 20.44 -3.80 23.80
CA LYS A 253 20.82 -4.82 22.82
C LYS A 253 19.91 -6.04 22.88
N GLU A 254 19.49 -6.44 24.09
CA GLU A 254 18.53 -7.52 24.29
C GLU A 254 17.15 -7.18 23.72
N TYR A 255 16.66 -5.95 23.91
CA TYR A 255 15.41 -5.51 23.28
C TYR A 255 15.52 -5.44 21.75
N LEU A 256 16.59 -4.86 21.21
CA LEU A 256 16.79 -4.79 19.76
C LEU A 256 16.92 -6.19 19.16
N LYS A 257 17.52 -7.15 19.87
CA LYS A 257 17.54 -8.55 19.45
C LYS A 257 16.11 -9.09 19.28
N GLN A 258 15.23 -8.87 20.25
CA GLN A 258 13.83 -9.29 20.17
C GLN A 258 13.09 -8.61 19.02
N ASP A 259 13.32 -7.30 18.82
CA ASP A 259 12.73 -6.54 17.71
C ASP A 259 13.19 -7.08 16.33
N VAL A 260 14.47 -7.45 16.21
CA VAL A 260 15.03 -8.08 15.01
C VAL A 260 14.40 -9.45 14.78
N GLU A 261 14.30 -10.30 15.81
CA GLU A 261 13.67 -11.63 15.72
C GLU A 261 12.20 -11.52 15.29
N ALA A 262 11.46 -10.54 15.81
CA ALA A 262 10.07 -10.28 15.43
C ALA A 262 9.94 -9.80 13.97
N GLU A 263 10.80 -8.89 13.51
CA GLU A 263 10.82 -8.42 12.12
C GLU A 263 11.21 -9.55 11.15
N ILE A 264 12.15 -10.42 11.55
CA ILE A 264 12.52 -11.62 10.81
C ILE A 264 11.32 -12.56 10.66
N GLN A 265 10.63 -12.89 11.76
CA GLN A 265 9.45 -13.75 11.72
C GLN A 265 8.38 -13.17 10.77
N LYS A 266 8.13 -11.86 10.85
CA LYS A 266 7.17 -11.18 9.98
C LYS A 266 7.54 -11.26 8.49
N ARG A 267 8.83 -11.12 8.14
CA ARG A 267 9.29 -11.25 6.75
C ARG A 267 9.14 -12.68 6.24
N VAL A 268 9.39 -13.66 7.11
CA VAL A 268 9.24 -15.09 6.84
C VAL A 268 7.77 -15.47 6.62
N ASP A 269 6.86 -14.96 7.45
CA ASP A 269 5.42 -15.20 7.29
C ASP A 269 4.92 -14.66 5.94
N ARG A 270 5.32 -13.45 5.55
CA ARG A 270 5.01 -12.87 4.23
C ARG A 270 5.57 -13.69 3.07
N PHE A 271 6.77 -14.26 3.24
CA PHE A 271 7.33 -15.19 2.25
C PHE A 271 6.44 -16.43 2.11
N PHE A 272 6.04 -17.06 3.22
CA PHE A 272 5.14 -18.20 3.18
C PHE A 272 3.74 -17.86 2.64
N GLU A 273 3.22 -16.65 2.87
CA GLU A 273 1.98 -16.19 2.24
C GLU A 273 2.09 -16.16 0.71
N SER A 274 3.21 -15.65 0.18
CA SER A 274 3.51 -15.65 -1.26
C SER A 274 3.59 -17.06 -1.83
N VAL A 275 4.22 -17.97 -1.09
CA VAL A 275 4.31 -19.40 -1.44
C VAL A 275 2.93 -20.05 -1.45
N ALA A 276 2.12 -19.86 -0.40
CA ALA A 276 0.76 -20.40 -0.30
C ALA A 276 -0.11 -19.93 -1.48
N ASN A 277 -0.09 -18.63 -1.78
CA ASN A 277 -0.81 -18.06 -2.93
C ASN A 277 -0.39 -18.67 -4.27
N LYS A 278 0.88 -19.05 -4.42
CA LYS A 278 1.37 -19.71 -5.64
C LYS A 278 0.93 -21.16 -5.74
N ILE A 279 0.97 -21.90 -4.63
CA ILE A 279 0.49 -23.29 -4.56
C ILE A 279 -1.00 -23.35 -4.91
N GLU A 280 -1.82 -22.46 -4.34
CA GLU A 280 -3.28 -22.41 -4.57
C GLU A 280 -3.66 -22.05 -6.01
N LYS A 281 -2.80 -21.34 -6.74
CA LYS A 281 -3.03 -20.92 -8.13
C LYS A 281 -2.45 -21.89 -9.16
N ALA A 282 -1.71 -22.91 -8.74
CA ALA A 282 -1.08 -23.85 -9.65
C ALA A 282 -2.02 -25.03 -9.93
N ASP A 283 -2.18 -25.36 -11.21
CA ASP A 283 -2.91 -26.56 -11.63
C ASP A 283 -2.23 -27.85 -11.13
N ASP A 284 -0.89 -27.81 -11.03
CA ASP A 284 -0.06 -28.88 -10.46
C ASP A 284 1.04 -28.26 -9.57
N PRO A 285 0.88 -28.30 -8.24
CA PRO A 285 1.85 -27.74 -7.30
C PRO A 285 3.26 -28.31 -7.42
N GLU A 286 3.43 -29.58 -7.84
CA GLU A 286 4.76 -30.17 -7.92
C GLU A 286 5.59 -29.56 -9.06
N LYS A 287 4.94 -29.06 -10.12
CA LYS A 287 5.65 -28.37 -11.24
C LYS A 287 6.28 -27.04 -10.84
N ILE A 288 5.75 -26.37 -9.82
CA ILE A 288 6.28 -25.08 -9.33
C ILE A 288 7.28 -25.24 -8.18
N LYS A 289 7.55 -26.48 -7.75
CA LYS A 289 8.35 -26.76 -6.55
C LYS A 289 9.80 -26.33 -6.67
N GLU A 290 10.45 -26.62 -7.79
CA GLU A 290 11.84 -26.20 -8.04
C GLU A 290 11.96 -24.67 -8.08
N GLU A 291 10.99 -23.97 -8.67
CA GLU A 291 10.92 -22.51 -8.67
C GLU A 291 10.84 -21.97 -7.24
N LEU A 292 9.97 -22.57 -6.42
CA LEU A 292 9.75 -22.16 -5.03
C LEU A 292 10.96 -22.45 -4.13
N LEU A 293 11.66 -23.57 -4.35
CA LEU A 293 12.91 -23.90 -3.65
C LEU A 293 14.02 -22.90 -3.98
N LYS A 294 14.19 -22.53 -5.25
CA LYS A 294 15.14 -21.47 -5.62
C LYS A 294 14.81 -20.15 -4.94
N LYS A 295 13.53 -19.78 -4.87
CA LYS A 295 13.07 -18.57 -4.15
C LYS A 295 13.32 -18.62 -2.65
N LYS A 296 13.23 -19.80 -2.03
CA LYS A 296 13.60 -20.01 -0.62
C LYS A 296 15.08 -19.64 -0.42
N ASP A 297 15.97 -20.21 -1.23
CA ASP A 297 17.42 -19.97 -1.09
C ASP A 297 17.78 -18.50 -1.34
N ASP A 298 17.17 -17.87 -2.35
CA ASP A 298 17.36 -16.44 -2.63
C ASP A 298 16.83 -15.58 -1.48
N PHE A 299 15.68 -15.93 -0.90
CA PHE A 299 15.11 -15.24 0.25
C PHE A 299 16.01 -15.35 1.50
N GLU A 300 16.50 -16.54 1.85
CA GLU A 300 17.38 -16.74 3.00
C GLU A 300 18.69 -15.94 2.83
N LYS A 301 19.29 -15.95 1.64
CA LYS A 301 20.48 -15.13 1.34
C LYS A 301 20.20 -13.64 1.47
N GLN A 302 19.07 -13.17 0.94
CA GLN A 302 18.68 -11.76 1.04
C GLN A 302 18.43 -11.34 2.49
N LEU A 303 17.70 -12.15 3.27
CA LEU A 303 17.44 -11.89 4.68
C LEU A 303 18.73 -11.83 5.49
N TYR A 304 19.67 -12.74 5.20
CA TYR A 304 20.97 -12.75 5.86
C TYR A 304 21.79 -11.49 5.55
N ASN A 305 21.94 -11.18 4.26
CA ASN A 305 22.78 -10.07 3.80
C ASN A 305 22.19 -8.69 4.11
N SER A 306 20.87 -8.55 4.19
CA SER A 306 20.20 -7.24 4.38
C SER A 306 19.86 -6.89 5.83
N LEU A 307 19.75 -7.87 6.72
CA LEU A 307 19.29 -7.65 8.09
C LEU A 307 20.14 -8.38 9.12
N ILE A 308 20.24 -9.71 9.03
CA ILE A 308 20.84 -10.53 10.08
C ILE A 308 22.32 -10.21 10.26
N LYS A 309 23.08 -10.14 9.17
CA LYS A 309 24.51 -9.82 9.20
C LYS A 309 24.74 -8.48 9.90
N GLN A 310 23.95 -7.46 9.53
CA GLN A 310 24.08 -6.12 10.07
C GLN A 310 23.84 -6.08 11.59
N TYR A 311 22.78 -6.72 12.08
CA TYR A 311 22.47 -6.73 13.50
C TYR A 311 23.35 -7.67 14.32
N ASN A 312 23.85 -8.77 13.73
CA ASN A 312 24.87 -9.62 14.36
C ASN A 312 26.15 -8.82 14.62
N GLU A 313 26.63 -8.06 13.64
CA GLU A 313 27.80 -7.20 13.76
C GLU A 313 27.56 -6.05 14.76
N LEU A 314 26.42 -5.35 14.63
CA LEU A 314 26.08 -4.19 15.46
C LEU A 314 25.88 -4.55 16.94
N LEU A 315 25.09 -5.59 17.21
CA LEU A 315 24.73 -5.98 18.58
C LEU A 315 25.76 -6.94 19.20
N LYS A 316 26.69 -7.48 18.40
CA LYS A 316 27.62 -8.55 18.78
C LYS A 316 26.88 -9.80 19.27
N ILE A 317 25.86 -10.19 18.51
CA ILE A 317 25.02 -11.36 18.78
C ILE A 317 25.15 -12.38 17.65
N HIS A 318 24.63 -13.58 17.89
CA HIS A 318 24.50 -14.61 16.87
C HIS A 318 23.03 -14.95 16.64
N LEU A 319 22.45 -14.36 15.60
CA LEU A 319 21.18 -14.77 15.01
C LEU A 319 21.49 -15.73 13.86
N ASP A 320 21.12 -17.00 14.02
CA ASP A 320 21.08 -17.98 12.94
C ASP A 320 19.62 -18.22 12.56
N VAL A 321 19.27 -17.84 11.34
CA VAL A 321 17.89 -17.92 10.86
C VAL A 321 17.91 -18.73 9.57
N LYS A 322 17.73 -20.04 9.75
CA LYS A 322 17.28 -20.91 8.68
C LYS A 322 15.77 -21.05 8.82
N LEU A 323 15.04 -21.03 7.70
CA LEU A 323 13.57 -21.19 7.72
C LEU A 323 13.15 -22.47 8.44
N GLU A 324 13.97 -23.51 8.38
CA GLU A 324 13.79 -24.80 9.06
C GLU A 324 13.87 -24.70 10.59
N LYS A 325 14.66 -23.76 11.10
CA LYS A 325 14.91 -23.57 12.55
C LYS A 325 13.96 -22.57 13.21
N LEU A 326 13.24 -21.78 12.41
CA LEU A 326 12.30 -20.80 12.93
C LEU A 326 11.03 -21.46 13.50
N PRO A 327 10.34 -20.80 14.45
CA PRO A 327 9.03 -21.24 14.94
C PRO A 327 8.05 -21.52 13.80
N MET A 328 7.21 -22.55 13.97
CA MET A 328 6.17 -22.86 13.01
C MET A 328 5.18 -21.68 12.92
N PRO A 329 4.78 -21.23 11.71
CA PRO A 329 3.75 -20.21 11.58
C PRO A 329 2.46 -20.61 12.30
N THR A 330 1.72 -19.66 12.84
CA THR A 330 0.47 -19.93 13.56
C THR A 330 -0.68 -20.32 12.63
N SER A 331 -0.67 -19.82 11.40
CA SER A 331 -1.70 -20.10 10.40
C SER A 331 -1.52 -21.48 9.76
N VAL A 332 -2.55 -22.32 9.81
CA VAL A 332 -2.59 -23.64 9.13
C VAL A 332 -2.23 -23.52 7.64
N ARG A 333 -2.63 -22.42 7.00
CA ARG A 333 -2.31 -22.16 5.60
C ARG A 333 -0.80 -21.99 5.36
N LEU A 334 -0.13 -21.26 6.26
CA LEU A 334 1.32 -21.04 6.19
C LEU A 334 2.11 -22.27 6.63
N GLN A 335 1.58 -23.05 7.58
CA GLN A 335 2.13 -24.35 7.96
C GLN A 335 2.22 -25.28 6.75
N LYS A 336 1.13 -25.43 6.00
CA LYS A 336 1.12 -26.24 4.76
C LYS A 336 2.12 -25.74 3.71
N ALA A 337 2.23 -24.43 3.54
CA ALA A 337 3.20 -23.85 2.60
C ALA A 337 4.65 -24.13 3.04
N ARG A 338 4.93 -24.08 4.34
CA ARG A 338 6.23 -24.44 4.91
C ARG A 338 6.52 -25.93 4.76
N GLU A 339 5.59 -26.80 5.10
CA GLU A 339 5.70 -28.25 4.94
C GLU A 339 5.97 -28.64 3.49
N PHE A 340 5.24 -28.02 2.55
CA PHE A 340 5.43 -28.22 1.11
C PHE A 340 6.86 -27.89 0.66
N LEU A 341 7.40 -26.77 1.15
CA LEU A 341 8.75 -26.30 0.79
C LEU A 341 9.87 -27.08 1.47
N LEU A 342 9.72 -27.41 2.75
CA LEU A 342 10.81 -27.89 3.58
C LEU A 342 10.81 -29.41 3.78
N LYS A 343 9.74 -30.11 3.37
CA LYS A 343 9.53 -31.55 3.66
C LYS A 343 9.79 -31.88 5.14
N VAL A 344 9.41 -30.99 6.06
CA VAL A 344 9.45 -31.30 7.49
C VAL A 344 8.30 -32.29 7.72
N LYS A 345 8.67 -33.57 7.89
CA LYS A 345 7.75 -34.62 8.35
C LYS A 345 7.55 -34.53 9.84
#